data_AF-A0AAP2S7R1-F1
#
_entry.id   AF-A0AAP2S7R1-F1
#
_cell.length_a   1.000
_cell.length_b   1.000
_cell.length_c   1.000
_cell.angle_alpha   90.00
_cell.angle_beta   90.00
_cell.angle_gamma   90.00
#
_symmetry.space_group_name_H-M   'P 1'
#
loop_
_entity.id
_entity.type
_entity.pdbx_description
1 polymer ?
#
loop_
_entity_poly.entity_id
_entity_poly.type
_entity_poly.pdbx_seq_one_letter_code
_entity_poly.pdbx_strand_id
1 'polypeptide(L)' 'MSDQSTTTAPDDAVLDAALQMVEVWNRLSEHKQALLLKRFGTQENALAALVTTQLLAPAQP' A
#
# COMPACT_ATOMS: atom_id res chain seq x y z
N MET A 1 -14.94 13.75 28.76
CA MET A 1 -14.16 14.11 27.56
C MET A 1 -13.29 12.93 27.23
N SER A 2 -13.61 12.21 26.16
CA SER A 2 -12.84 11.06 25.72
C SER A 2 -11.60 11.57 25.00
N ASP A 3 -10.46 11.55 25.69
CA ASP A 3 -9.15 11.78 25.09
C ASP A 3 -8.76 10.52 24.31
N GLN A 4 -9.41 10.32 23.17
CA GLN A 4 -9.00 9.36 22.16
C GLN A 4 -7.83 10.01 21.42
N SER A 5 -6.67 10.04 22.08
CA SER A 5 -5.41 10.32 21.41
C SER A 5 -5.28 9.30 20.29
N THR A 6 -5.50 9.76 19.06
CA THR A 6 -5.36 9.00 17.82
C THR A 6 -3.89 8.67 17.60
N THR A 7 -3.36 7.76 18.42
CA THR A 7 -2.19 7.00 18.04
C THR A 7 -2.68 6.04 16.97
N THR A 8 -2.55 6.42 15.70
CA THR A 8 -2.56 5.45 14.60
C THR A 8 -1.52 4.41 14.99
N ALA A 9 -1.95 3.22 15.42
CA ALA A 9 -1.01 2.16 15.72
C ALA A 9 -0.25 1.86 14.41
N PRO A 10 1.03 1.46 14.47
CA PRO A 10 1.76 1.04 13.26
C PRO A 10 0.96 0.06 12.39
N ASP A 11 0.12 -0.76 13.02
CA ASP A 11 -0.78 -1.71 12.39
C ASP A 11 -1.89 -1.03 11.56
N ASP A 12 -2.46 0.07 12.04
CA ASP A 12 -3.51 0.83 11.32
C ASP A 12 -2.94 1.49 10.07
N ALA A 13 -1.74 2.07 10.15
CA ALA A 13 -1.08 2.71 9.01
C ALA A 13 -0.71 1.69 7.91
N VAL A 14 -0.28 0.49 8.31
CA VAL A 14 0.01 -0.60 7.36
C VAL A 14 -1.28 -1.10 6.70
N LEU A 15 -2.36 -1.24 7.47
CA LEU A 15 -3.66 -1.66 6.95
C LEU A 15 -4.22 -0.63 5.96
N ASP A 16 -4.18 0.65 6.30
CA ASP A 16 -4.63 1.74 5.43
C ASP A 16 -3.83 1.78 4.12
N ALA A 17 -2.50 1.64 4.20
CA ALA A 17 -1.64 1.56 3.02
C ALA A 17 -1.96 0.32 2.16
N ALA A 18 -2.24 -0.83 2.79
CA ALA A 18 -2.64 -2.04 2.07
C ALA A 18 -3.95 -1.86 1.31
N LEU A 19 -4.97 -1.29 1.94
CA LEU A 19 -6.26 -0.99 1.31
C LEU A 19 -6.08 -0.02 0.13
N GLN A 20 -5.34 1.07 0.34
CA GLN A 20 -5.04 2.05 -0.71
C GLN A 20 -4.30 1.42 -1.89
N MET A 21 -3.31 0.56 -1.65
CA MET A 21 -2.52 -0.06 -2.71
C MET A 21 -3.30 -1.10 -3.51
N VAL A 22 -4.30 -1.76 -2.91
CA VAL A 22 -5.26 -2.59 -3.66
C VAL A 22 -6.06 -1.73 -4.64
N GLU A 23 -6.51 -0.54 -4.23
CA GLU A 23 -7.19 0.38 -5.14
C GLU A 23 -6.25 0.86 -6.26
N VAL A 24 -5.01 1.21 -5.95
CA VAL A 24 -4.01 1.59 -6.96
C VAL A 24 -3.83 0.45 -7.95
N TRP A 25 -3.64 -0.77 -7.46
CA TRP A 25 -3.49 -1.97 -8.29
C TRP A 25 -4.65 -2.13 -9.27
N ASN A 26 -5.89 -2.01 -8.79
CA ASN A 26 -7.09 -2.14 -9.62
C ASN A 26 -7.22 -1.04 -10.68
N ARG A 27 -6.59 0.12 -10.48
CA ARG A 27 -6.53 1.20 -11.48
C ARG A 27 -5.37 1.07 -12.46
N LEU A 28 -4.40 0.19 -12.21
CA LEU A 28 -3.29 -0.04 -13.14
C LEU A 28 -3.81 -0.71 -14.42
N SER A 29 -3.30 -0.26 -15.56
CA SER A 29 -3.47 -0.99 -16.82
C SER A 29 -2.85 -2.40 -16.71
N GLU A 30 -3.38 -3.37 -17.44
CA GLU A 30 -2.88 -4.75 -17.49
C GLU A 30 -1.37 -4.83 -17.76
N HIS A 31 -0.85 -3.97 -18.65
CA HIS A 31 0.59 -3.92 -18.93
C HIS A 31 1.44 -3.61 -17.69
N LYS A 32 1.00 -2.66 -16.85
CA LYS A 32 1.69 -2.30 -15.61
C LYS A 32 1.58 -3.40 -14.56
N GLN A 33 0.41 -4.02 -14.43
CA GLN A 33 0.23 -5.18 -13.55
C GLN A 33 1.16 -6.33 -14.00
N ALA A 34 1.23 -6.63 -15.30
CA ALA A 34 2.10 -7.66 -15.84
C ALA A 34 3.60 -7.38 -15.58
N LEU A 35 4.04 -6.13 -15.66
CA LEU A 35 5.42 -5.75 -15.30
C LEU A 35 5.70 -5.98 -13.82
N LEU A 36 4.76 -5.65 -12.93
CA LEU A 36 4.89 -5.91 -11.49
C LEU A 36 4.91 -7.40 -11.20
N LEU A 37 4.00 -8.18 -11.80
CA LEU A 37 3.99 -9.64 -11.65
C LEU A 37 5.28 -10.28 -12.17
N LYS A 38 5.84 -9.79 -13.28
CA LYS A 38 7.14 -10.26 -13.80
C LYS A 38 8.29 -10.00 -12.82
N ARG A 39 8.22 -8.93 -12.03
CA ARG A 39 9.26 -8.54 -11.06
C ARG A 39 9.11 -9.26 -9.73
N PHE A 40 7.88 -9.42 -9.25
CA PHE A 40 7.57 -9.87 -7.88
C PHE A 40 6.95 -11.28 -7.81
N GLY A 41 6.61 -11.88 -8.94
CA GLY A 41 6.12 -13.25 -9.08
C GLY A 41 4.62 -13.41 -8.82
N THR A 42 4.14 -12.94 -7.67
CA THR A 42 2.73 -13.03 -7.28
C THR A 42 2.11 -11.65 -7.08
N GLN A 43 0.78 -11.58 -7.13
CA GLN A 43 0.05 -10.34 -6.83
C GLN A 43 0.27 -9.88 -5.38
N GLU A 44 0.30 -10.81 -4.41
CA GLU A 44 0.61 -10.50 -3.02
C GLU A 44 1.99 -9.85 -2.87
N ASN A 45 3.03 -10.38 -3.52
CA ASN A 45 4.37 -9.80 -3.46
C ASN A 45 4.43 -8.44 -4.13
N ALA A 46 3.71 -8.26 -5.24
CA ALA A 46 3.61 -6.98 -5.92
C ALA A 46 2.88 -5.93 -5.05
N LEU A 47 1.77 -6.31 -4.40
CA LEU A 47 1.06 -5.45 -3.46
C LEU A 47 1.93 -5.13 -2.24
N ALA A 48 2.63 -6.10 -1.65
CA ALA A 48 3.55 -5.87 -0.54
C ALA A 48 4.67 -4.89 -0.92
N ALA A 49 5.20 -4.97 -2.14
CA ALA A 49 6.17 -4.01 -2.66
C ALA A 49 5.57 -2.60 -2.83
N LEU A 50 4.33 -2.49 -3.32
CA LEU A 50 3.62 -1.21 -3.42
C LEU A 50 3.34 -0.59 -2.03
N VAL A 51 2.88 -1.40 -1.07
CA VAL A 51 2.61 -0.97 0.32
C VAL A 51 3.89 -0.48 0.97
N THR A 52 4.97 -1.24 0.84
CA THR A 52 6.29 -0.86 1.36
C THR A 52 6.75 0.46 0.73
N THR A 53 6.53 0.63 -0.57
CA THR A 53 6.86 1.88 -1.28
C THR A 53 6.04 3.06 -0.74
N GLN A 54 4.75 2.86 -0.46
CA GLN A 54 3.88 3.91 0.10
C GLN A 54 4.27 4.29 1.53
N LEU A 55 4.67 3.34 2.35
CA LEU A 55 5.12 3.58 3.73
C LEU A 55 6.48 4.28 3.80
N LEU A 56 7.35 4.04 2.81
CA LEU A 56 8.65 4.70 2.70
C LEU A 56 8.58 6.03 1.93
N ALA A 57 7.49 6.29 1.21
CA ALA A 57 7.30 7.55 0.51
C ALA A 57 7.20 8.68 1.54
N PRO A 58 7.91 9.80 1.35
CA PRO A 58 7.74 10.96 2.21
C PRO A 58 6.28 11.38 2.17
N ALA A 59 5.64 11.50 3.33
CA ALA A 59 4.31 12.08 3.44
C ALA A 59 4.34 13.43 2.72
N GLN A 60 3.54 13.54 1.66
CA GLN A 60 3.49 14.72 0.82
C GLN A 60 3.18 15.93 1.74
N PRO A 61 4.01 16.99 1.74
CA PRO A 61 3.84 18.13 2.64
C PRO A 61 2.54 18.90 2.40
#